data_AF-A0A8T6WHW4-F1
#
_entry.id   AF-A0A8T6WHW4-F1
#
_cell.length_a   1.000
_cell.length_b   1.000
_cell.length_c   1.000
_cell.angle_alpha   90.00
_cell.angle_beta   90.00
_cell.angle_gamma   90.00
#
_symmetry.space_group_name_H-M   'P 1'
#
loop_
_entity.id
_entity.type
_entity.pdbx_description
1 polymer ?
#
loop_
_entity_poly.entity_id
_entity_poly.type
_entity_poly.pdbx_seq_one_letter_code
_entity_poly.pdbx_strand_id
1 'polypeptide(L)'
;MVTSFTSIEDILEGRYVDEEVEIRGWVYRKREGKNLIFIVVRDVTGIIQCVVRRGGPAWANAEKVTIESSVALTGTVKKDERAPGGHEIST
;
A
#
# COMPACT_ATOMS: atom_id res chain seq x y z
N MET A 1 15.10 -5.33 16.68
CA MET A 1 14.76 -3.99 16.14
C MET A 1 13.25 -3.88 16.17
N VAL A 2 12.71 -2.82 16.76
CA VAL A 2 11.26 -2.57 16.70
C VAL A 2 10.98 -2.07 15.29
N THR A 3 10.32 -2.87 14.45
CA THR A 3 9.76 -2.41 13.18
C THR A 3 8.67 -1.40 13.52
N SER A 4 8.95 -0.10 13.38
CA SER A 4 7.93 0.93 13.59
C SER A 4 7.03 0.99 12.37
N PHE A 5 5.72 0.93 12.59
CA PHE A 5 4.72 1.11 11.54
C PHE A 5 4.59 2.57 11.19
N THR A 6 4.45 2.86 9.91
CA THR A 6 4.11 4.20 9.42
C THR A 6 2.60 4.32 9.30
N SER A 7 2.02 5.41 9.84
CA SER A 7 0.60 5.69 9.67
C SER A 7 0.30 6.13 8.23
N ILE A 8 -0.89 5.85 7.73
CA ILE A 8 -1.27 6.32 6.38
C ILE A 8 -1.33 7.86 6.34
N GLU A 9 -1.84 8.51 7.38
CA GLU A 9 -1.88 9.99 7.46
C GLU A 9 -0.50 10.62 7.28
N ASP A 10 0.54 10.12 7.96
CA ASP A 10 1.89 10.67 7.80
C ASP A 10 2.40 10.57 6.36
N ILE A 11 2.06 9.48 5.66
CA ILE A 11 2.42 9.30 4.25
C ILE A 11 1.67 10.33 3.39
N LEU A 12 0.38 10.53 3.64
CA LEU A 12 -0.46 11.48 2.90
C LEU A 12 -0.06 12.93 3.13
N GLU A 13 0.50 13.25 4.31
CA GLU A 13 1.15 14.54 4.59
C GLU A 13 2.50 14.72 3.88
N GLY A 14 2.98 13.70 3.17
CA GLY A 14 4.20 13.74 2.36
C GLY A 14 5.48 13.57 3.17
N ARG A 15 5.42 13.05 4.40
CA ARG A 15 6.58 12.91 5.30
C ARG A 15 7.58 11.83 4.86
N TYR A 16 7.17 10.92 3.98
CA TYR A 16 7.93 9.71 3.62
C TYR A 16 8.15 9.55 2.12
N VAL A 17 8.05 10.62 1.33
CA VAL A 17 8.22 10.54 -0.14
C VAL A 17 9.59 9.97 -0.48
N ASP A 18 9.61 8.97 -1.37
CA ASP A 18 10.80 8.22 -1.78
C ASP A 18 11.44 7.33 -0.71
N GLU A 19 10.81 7.18 0.46
CA GLU A 19 11.26 6.28 1.53
C GLU A 19 10.54 4.93 1.49
N GLU A 20 11.21 3.90 2.02
CA GLU A 20 10.60 2.59 2.29
C GLU A 20 9.83 2.63 3.61
N VAL A 21 8.56 2.24 3.58
CA VAL A 21 7.68 2.23 4.74
C VAL A 21 7.05 0.85 4.92
N GLU A 22 6.68 0.53 6.16
CA GLU A 22 5.84 -0.64 6.48
C GLU A 22 4.52 -0.15 7.07
N ILE A 23 3.42 -0.43 6.38
CA ILE A 23 2.07 -0.11 6.84
C ILE A 23 1.34 -1.37 7.30
N ARG A 24 0.34 -1.19 8.17
CA ARG A 24 -0.61 -2.24 8.56
C ARG A 24 -2.03 -1.72 8.45
N GLY A 25 -2.93 -2.59 8.03
CA GLY A 25 -4.34 -2.23 7.91
C GLY A 25 -5.16 -3.33 7.30
N TRP A 26 -6.28 -2.94 6.70
CA TRP A 26 -7.22 -3.84 6.04
C TRP A 26 -7.36 -3.49 4.57
N VAL A 27 -7.52 -4.49 3.72
CA VAL A 27 -7.81 -4.29 2.30
C VAL A 27 -9.19 -3.64 2.17
N TYR A 28 -9.23 -2.38 1.77
CA TYR A 28 -10.46 -1.65 1.52
C TYR A 28 -11.02 -1.91 0.12
N ARG A 29 -10.14 -1.98 -0.89
CA ARG A 29 -10.48 -2.33 -2.28
C ARG A 29 -9.35 -3.11 -2.93
N LYS A 30 -9.69 -3.98 -3.87
CA LYS A 30 -8.71 -4.67 -4.73
C LYS A 30 -9.16 -4.60 -6.18
N ARG A 31 -8.24 -4.28 -7.09
CA ARG A 31 -8.42 -4.40 -8.53
C ARG A 31 -7.23 -5.17 -9.11
N GLU A 32 -7.53 -6.29 -9.75
CA GLU A 32 -6.55 -7.16 -10.37
C GLU A 32 -6.53 -6.97 -11.88
N GLY A 33 -5.33 -6.75 -12.43
CA GLY A 33 -5.09 -6.65 -13.86
C GLY A 33 -3.98 -7.59 -14.30
N LYS A 34 -3.69 -7.60 -15.62
CA LYS A 34 -2.72 -8.55 -16.19
C LYS A 34 -1.33 -8.43 -15.57
N ASN A 35 -0.82 -7.22 -15.33
CA ASN A 35 0.56 -6.99 -14.88
C ASN A 35 0.66 -6.28 -13.53
N LEU A 36 -0.46 -5.78 -13.00
CA LEU A 36 -0.54 -4.98 -11.79
C LEU A 36 -1.74 -5.43 -10.95
N ILE A 37 -1.57 -5.47 -9.64
CA ILE A 37 -2.65 -5.54 -8.67
C ILE A 37 -2.63 -4.23 -7.89
N PHE A 38 -3.77 -3.55 -7.87
CA PHE A 38 -3.99 -2.37 -7.05
C PHE A 38 -4.74 -2.79 -5.79
N ILE A 39 -4.13 -2.59 -4.63
CA ILE A 39 -4.74 -2.84 -3.34
C ILE A 39 -4.85 -1.49 -2.63
N VAL A 40 -6.06 -1.07 -2.27
CA VAL A 40 -6.23 0.07 -1.38
C VAL A 40 -6.27 -0.47 0.04
N VAL A 41 -5.33 -0.06 0.87
CA VAL A 41 -5.27 -0.40 2.30
C VAL A 41 -5.86 0.74 3.10
N ARG A 42 -6.63 0.42 4.15
CA ARG A 42 -7.13 1.37 5.15
C ARG A 42 -6.57 1.06 6.52
N ASP A 43 -6.24 2.11 7.27
CA ASP A 43 -6.05 2.06 8.71
C ASP A 43 -7.05 3.01 9.39
N VAL A 44 -6.81 3.38 10.65
CA VAL A 44 -7.68 4.32 11.38
C VAL A 44 -7.49 5.78 10.96
N THR A 45 -6.44 6.09 10.20
CA THR A 45 -6.01 7.44 9.82
C THR A 45 -6.32 7.77 8.36
N GLY A 46 -6.40 6.78 7.48
CA GLY A 46 -6.72 7.02 6.08
C GLY A 46 -6.75 5.78 5.21
N ILE A 47 -6.71 6.02 3.89
CA ILE A 47 -6.58 4.98 2.86
C ILE A 47 -5.41 5.31 1.96
N ILE A 48 -4.69 4.30 1.49
CA ILE A 48 -3.58 4.46 0.55
C ILE A 48 -3.61 3.39 -0.53
N GLN A 49 -3.27 3.77 -1.75
CA GLN A 49 -3.09 2.82 -2.85
C GLN A 49 -1.73 2.14 -2.74
N CYS A 50 -1.72 0.82 -2.86
CA CYS A 50 -0.54 0.00 -2.98
C CYS A 50 -0.55 -0.68 -4.36
N VAL A 51 0.54 -0.53 -5.10
CA VAL A 51 0.72 -1.07 -6.45
C VAL A 51 1.68 -2.24 -6.40
N VAL A 52 1.17 -3.44 -6.70
CA VAL A 52 1.96 -4.68 -6.72
C VAL A 52 2.21 -5.10 -8.16
N ARG A 53 3.48 -5.24 -8.56
CA ARG A 53 3.87 -5.61 -9.94
C ARG A 53 4.05 -7.12 -10.10
N ARG A 54 3.66 -7.65 -11.27
CA ARG A 54 3.88 -9.06 -11.61
C ARG A 54 5.36 -9.40 -11.56
N GLY A 55 5.69 -10.53 -10.94
CA GLY A 55 7.07 -11.00 -10.73
C GLY A 55 7.72 -10.46 -9.45
N GLY A 56 7.09 -9.51 -8.76
CA GLY A 56 7.52 -9.05 -7.43
C GLY A 56 7.19 -10.07 -6.32
N PRO A 57 7.88 -10.00 -5.17
CA PRO A 57 7.73 -10.96 -4.08
C PRO A 57 6.33 -10.95 -3.45
N ALA A 58 5.63 -9.81 -3.50
CA ALA A 58 4.28 -9.67 -2.96
C ALA A 58 3.17 -10.22 -3.88
N TRP A 59 3.46 -10.55 -5.14
CA TRP A 59 2.44 -10.88 -6.15
C TRP A 59 1.53 -12.04 -5.73
N ALA A 60 2.12 -13.17 -5.33
CA ALA A 60 1.36 -14.36 -4.96
C ALA A 60 0.48 -14.16 -3.72
N ASN A 61 0.87 -13.25 -2.81
CA ASN A 61 0.06 -12.88 -1.65
C ASN A 61 -1.05 -11.91 -2.07
N ALA A 62 -0.74 -10.91 -2.91
CA ALA A 62 -1.69 -9.95 -3.45
C ALA A 62 -2.82 -10.61 -4.27
N GLU A 63 -2.54 -11.71 -4.95
CA GLU A 63 -3.56 -12.53 -5.63
C GLU A 63 -4.57 -13.15 -4.65
N LYS A 64 -4.14 -13.50 -3.43
CA LYS A 64 -4.95 -14.23 -2.45
C LYS A 64 -5.75 -13.32 -1.51
N VAL A 65 -5.30 -12.10 -1.25
CA VAL A 65 -5.99 -11.20 -0.33
C VAL A 65 -7.36 -10.79 -0.87
N THR A 66 -8.31 -10.66 0.05
CA THR A 66 -9.69 -10.24 -0.23
C THR A 66 -10.00 -8.95 0.53
N ILE A 67 -11.13 -8.31 0.22
CA ILE A 67 -11.61 -7.15 0.98
C ILE A 67 -11.74 -7.54 2.47
N GLU A 68 -11.31 -6.65 3.35
CA GLU A 68 -11.20 -6.82 4.82
C GLU A 68 -10.14 -7.82 5.30
N SER A 69 -9.29 -8.36 4.40
CA SER A 69 -8.08 -9.07 4.85
C SER A 69 -7.15 -8.11 5.58
N SER A 70 -6.68 -8.50 6.77
CA SER A 70 -5.62 -7.77 7.49
C SER A 70 -4.27 -8.01 6.80
N VAL A 71 -3.52 -6.96 6.55
CA VAL A 71 -2.24 -7.01 5.83
C VAL A 71 -1.17 -6.18 6.52
N ALA A 72 0.07 -6.63 6.38
CA ALA A 72 1.26 -5.81 6.54
C ALA A 72 1.91 -5.67 5.17
N LEU A 73 2.28 -4.46 4.77
CA LEU A 73 2.80 -4.18 3.45
C LEU A 73 4.00 -3.25 3.55
N THR A 74 5.08 -3.65 2.91
CA THR A 74 6.32 -2.88 2.79
C THR A 74 6.49 -2.42 1.35
N GLY A 75 6.91 -1.19 1.15
CA GLY A 75 7.22 -0.67 -0.18
C GLY A 75 7.66 0.79 -0.15
N THR A 76 8.01 1.32 -1.31
CA THR A 76 8.47 2.72 -1.43
C THR A 76 7.31 3.65 -1.71
N VAL A 77 7.21 4.75 -0.96
CA VAL A 77 6.23 5.80 -1.19
C VAL A 77 6.57 6.59 -2.46
N LYS A 78 5.58 6.84 -3.30
CA LYS A 78 5.68 7.66 -4.51
C LYS A 78 4.55 8.67 -4.56
N LYS A 79 4.86 9.88 -5.05
CA LYS A 79 3.83 10.85 -5.44
C LYS A 79 3.15 10.39 -6.72
N ASP A 80 1.82 10.33 -6.69
CA ASP A 80 0.98 10.11 -7.86
C ASP A 80 -0.36 10.83 -7.64
N GLU A 81 -0.58 11.95 -8.35
CA GLU A 81 -1.81 12.74 -8.23
C GLU A 81 -3.08 11.97 -8.62
N ARG A 82 -2.94 10.85 -9.33
CA ARG A 82 -4.06 9.97 -9.70
C ARG A 82 -4.42 9.00 -8.58
N ALA A 83 -3.52 8.78 -7.62
CA ALA A 83 -3.77 7.95 -6.45
C ALA A 83 -4.63 8.73 -5.42
N PRO A 84 -5.52 8.05 -4.68
CA PRO A 84 -6.22 8.67 -3.56
C PRO A 84 -5.24 9.29 -2.57
N GLY A 85 -5.36 10.60 -2.30
CA GLY A 85 -4.45 11.32 -1.40
C GLY A 85 -3.11 11.72 -2.01
N GLY A 86 -2.93 11.58 -3.34
CA GLY A 86 -1.75 12.06 -4.07
C GLY A 86 -0.47 11.23 -3.87
N HIS A 87 -0.57 10.10 -3.16
CA HIS A 87 0.54 9.21 -2.85
C HIS A 87 0.13 7.74 -3.01
N GLU A 88 1.10 6.90 -3.37
CA GLU A 88 0.95 5.45 -3.42
C GLU A 88 2.20 4.75 -2.87
N ILE A 89 2.07 3.46 -2.55
CA ILE A 89 3.18 2.58 -2.16
C ILE A 89 3.43 1.58 -3.29
N SER A 90 4.64 1.55 -3.85
CA SER A 90 5.04 0.54 -4.82
C SER A 90 5.76 -0.62 -4.12
N THR A 91 5.30 -1.84 -4.39
CA THR A 91 5.84 -3.09 -3.84
C THR A 91 6.35 -4.04 -4.91
#